data_AF-A0A1C6DQW6-F1
#
_entry.id   AF-A0A1C6DQW6-F1
#
_cell.length_a   1.000
_cell.length_b   1.000
_cell.length_c   1.000
_cell.angle_alpha   90.00
_cell.angle_beta   90.00
_cell.angle_gamma   90.00
#
_symmetry.space_group_name_H-M   'P 1'
#
loop_
_entity.id
_entity.type
_entity.pdbx_description
1 polymer ?
#
loop_
_entity_poly.entity_id
_entity_poly.type
_entity_poly.pdbx_seq_one_letter_code
_entity_poly.pdbx_strand_id
1 'polypeptide(L)'
;MALKDNSISILEYHIQDDRMIIDILEQSKKQIYDHYLDYVSSSKSTVFEEDKQKIVDLFTQKIKGPIIYREYYRGSQEYCVKTLDATVIYNSNDEAEIILATASDITVNWHEQNSLKQQAQRDSLTHLYNLEAGKYIIDEYIKKNLKATKRFNCFRY
;
A
#
# COMPACT_ATOMS: atom_id res chain seq x y z
N MET A 1 21.05 -12.70 12.08
CA MET A 1 20.26 -11.48 12.31
C MET A 1 19.13 -11.44 11.30
N ALA A 2 17.92 -11.16 11.79
CA ALA A 2 16.61 -11.59 11.26
C ALA A 2 16.00 -10.71 10.14
N LEU A 3 16.82 -10.08 9.31
CA LEU A 3 16.34 -9.19 8.22
C LEU A 3 16.53 -9.78 6.81
N LYS A 4 16.81 -11.08 6.71
CA LYS A 4 17.14 -11.71 5.41
C LYS A 4 15.92 -12.07 4.55
N ASP A 5 14.72 -12.05 5.12
CA ASP A 5 13.47 -12.46 4.45
C ASP A 5 12.56 -11.30 4.04
N ASN A 6 12.92 -10.06 4.40
CA ASN A 6 12.06 -8.92 4.13
C ASN A 6 12.67 -8.13 2.98
N SER A 7 11.98 -8.12 1.84
CA SER A 7 12.14 -7.24 0.68
C SER A 7 11.90 -5.75 1.03
N ILE A 8 12.56 -5.30 2.10
CA ILE A 8 12.50 -3.97 2.68
C ILE A 8 13.83 -3.28 2.38
N SER A 9 13.76 -2.13 1.73
CA SER A 9 14.88 -1.23 1.51
C SER A 9 14.79 -0.06 2.49
N ILE A 10 15.93 0.33 3.06
CA ILE A 10 16.04 1.55 3.88
C ILE A 10 16.55 2.67 2.96
N LEU A 11 15.90 3.83 3.04
CA LEU A 11 16.17 4.98 2.22
C LEU A 11 16.41 6.21 3.10
N GLU A 12 17.45 6.96 2.80
CA GLU A 12 17.77 8.24 3.43
C GLU A 12 17.76 9.32 2.35
N TYR A 13 16.81 10.25 2.45
CA TYR A 13 16.71 11.38 1.54
C TYR A 13 17.17 12.66 2.23
N HIS A 14 18.26 13.24 1.74
CA HIS A 14 18.77 14.53 2.19
C HIS A 14 18.05 15.65 1.43
N ILE A 15 17.29 16.46 2.17
CA ILE A 15 16.38 17.45 1.58
C ILE A 15 17.15 18.58 0.88
N GLN A 16 18.25 19.05 1.49
CA GLN A 16 18.99 20.21 0.99
C GLN A 16 19.70 19.95 -0.35
N ASP A 17 20.20 18.72 -0.55
CA ASP A 17 21.02 18.35 -1.70
C ASP A 17 20.22 17.62 -2.80
N ASP A 18 18.92 17.35 -2.59
CA ASP A 18 18.12 16.42 -3.40
C ASP A 18 18.87 15.09 -3.64
N ARG A 19 19.33 14.48 -2.55
CA ARG A 19 20.16 13.27 -2.60
C ARG A 19 19.50 12.11 -1.89
N MET A 20 19.32 11.00 -2.59
CA MET A 20 18.79 9.75 -2.06
C MET A 20 19.90 8.72 -1.86
N ILE A 21 19.94 8.11 -0.68
CA ILE A 21 20.82 6.99 -0.36
C ILE A 21 19.94 5.77 -0.07
N ILE A 22 20.18 4.67 -0.78
CA ILE A 22 19.44 3.42 -0.61
C ILE A 22 20.42 2.37 -0.07
N ASP A 23 20.12 1.82 1.11
CA ASP A 23 20.88 0.73 1.70
C ASP A 23 20.39 -0.62 1.14
N ILE A 24 21.26 -1.27 0.37
CA ILE A 24 21.00 -2.61 -0.19
C ILE A 24 21.59 -3.62 0.79
N LEU A 25 20.76 -4.00 1.77
CA LEU A 25 21.11 -4.92 2.85
C LEU A 25 21.71 -6.24 2.34
N GLU A 26 21.22 -6.76 1.21
CA GLU A 26 21.69 -8.03 0.62
C GLU A 26 23.13 -7.99 0.12
N GLN A 27 23.62 -6.82 -0.30
CA GLN A 27 24.91 -6.66 -0.96
C GLN A 27 25.92 -5.86 -0.14
N SER A 28 25.52 -5.35 1.04
CA SER A 28 26.32 -4.39 1.83
C SER A 28 26.80 -3.21 0.97
N LYS A 29 25.95 -2.77 0.03
CA LYS A 29 26.22 -1.67 -0.89
C LYS A 29 25.22 -0.56 -0.66
N LYS A 30 25.70 0.67 -0.75
CA LYS A 30 24.85 1.86 -0.81
C LYS A 30 24.74 2.31 -2.26
N GLN A 31 23.53 2.56 -2.73
CA GLN A 31 23.30 3.31 -3.95
C GLN A 31 23.01 4.76 -3.61
N ILE A 32 23.63 5.67 -4.35
CA ILE A 32 23.45 7.11 -4.16
C ILE A 32 22.90 7.66 -5.47
N TYR A 33 21.82 8.43 -5.37
CA TYR A 33 21.20 9.16 -6.46
C TYR A 33 21.22 10.64 -6.12
N ASP A 34 22.01 11.41 -6.86
CA ASP A 34 21.94 12.87 -6.83
C ASP A 34 20.80 13.34 -7.75
N HIS A 35 20.15 14.44 -7.38
CA HIS A 35 18.96 14.97 -8.06
C HIS A 35 17.83 13.92 -8.14
N TYR A 36 17.52 13.29 -7.01
CA TYR A 36 16.60 12.17 -6.95
C TYR A 36 15.17 12.56 -7.39
N LEU A 37 14.65 13.71 -6.98
CA LEU A 37 13.31 14.14 -7.36
C LEU A 37 13.20 14.46 -8.85
N ASP A 38 14.27 15.01 -9.44
CA ASP A 38 14.37 15.19 -10.89
C ASP A 38 14.36 13.84 -11.61
N TYR A 39 15.12 12.85 -11.11
CA TYR A 39 15.08 11.49 -11.64
C TYR A 39 13.68 10.90 -11.59
N VAL A 40 12.99 10.95 -10.44
CA VAL A 40 11.63 10.40 -10.26
C VAL A 40 10.66 11.03 -11.25
N SER A 41 10.75 12.34 -11.44
CA SER A 41 9.88 13.11 -12.35
C SER A 41 10.22 12.88 -13.82
N SER A 42 11.45 12.43 -14.13
CA SER A 42 11.90 12.23 -15.50
C SER A 42 11.26 11.01 -16.19
N SER A 43 11.33 10.98 -17.52
CA SER A 43 10.94 9.81 -18.33
C SER A 43 11.87 8.60 -18.17
N LYS A 44 13.03 8.76 -17.49
CA LYS A 44 13.99 7.67 -17.23
C LYS A 44 13.63 6.87 -15.97
N SER A 45 12.73 7.40 -15.15
CA SER A 45 12.25 6.73 -13.94
C SER A 45 11.53 5.44 -14.27
N THR A 46 11.76 4.43 -13.44
CA THR A 46 11.02 3.15 -13.43
C THR A 46 9.66 3.28 -12.75
N VAL A 47 9.37 4.38 -12.06
CA VAL A 47 8.10 4.64 -11.39
C VAL A 47 7.00 4.92 -12.42
N PHE A 48 5.81 4.35 -12.21
CA PHE A 48 4.63 4.63 -13.02
C PHE A 48 4.29 6.11 -13.06
N GLU A 49 3.85 6.63 -14.20
CA GLU A 49 3.60 8.07 -14.38
C GLU A 49 2.58 8.62 -13.38
N GLU A 50 1.49 7.87 -13.15
CA GLU A 50 0.45 8.26 -12.18
C GLU A 50 0.97 8.26 -10.74
N ASP A 51 2.10 7.59 -10.51
CA ASP A 51 2.67 7.35 -9.21
C ASP A 51 3.84 8.28 -8.85
N LYS A 52 4.37 9.04 -9.81
CA LYS A 52 5.51 9.94 -9.59
C LYS A 52 5.19 11.06 -8.61
N GLN A 53 4.04 11.72 -8.79
CA GLN A 53 3.70 12.91 -8.00
C GLN A 53 3.58 12.61 -6.51
N LYS A 54 3.03 11.44 -6.12
CA LYS A 54 2.94 11.06 -4.70
C LYS A 54 4.31 10.82 -4.07
N ILE A 55 5.30 10.32 -4.82
CA ILE A 55 6.68 10.17 -4.31
C ILE A 55 7.28 11.55 -4.08
N VAL A 56 7.14 12.45 -5.05
CA VAL A 56 7.60 13.84 -4.93
C VAL A 56 6.92 14.53 -3.75
N ASP A 57 5.60 14.40 -3.62
CA ASP A 57 4.84 15.01 -2.53
C ASP A 57 5.23 14.45 -1.15
N LEU A 58 5.59 13.17 -1.06
CA LEU A 58 6.09 12.57 0.18
C LEU A 58 7.44 13.17 0.59
N PHE A 59 8.40 13.21 -0.33
CA PHE A 59 9.75 13.72 -0.05
C PHE A 59 9.84 15.25 0.02
N THR A 60 8.84 15.95 -0.50
CA THR A 60 8.65 17.41 -0.29
C THR A 60 7.72 17.71 0.88
N GLN A 61 7.30 16.70 1.65
CA GLN A 61 6.49 16.81 2.87
C GLN A 61 5.10 17.44 2.68
N LYS A 62 4.57 17.43 1.45
CA LYS A 62 3.20 17.90 1.14
C LYS A 62 2.14 16.92 1.61
N ILE A 63 2.48 15.63 1.65
CA ILE A 63 1.63 14.57 2.19
C ILE A 63 2.34 13.86 3.33
N LYS A 64 1.55 13.24 4.22
CA LYS A 64 2.04 12.45 5.36
C LYS A 64 1.46 11.05 5.31
N GLY A 65 2.19 10.10 5.88
CA GLY A 65 1.80 8.70 5.96
C GLY A 65 2.29 7.87 4.77
N PRO A 66 2.08 6.54 4.83
CA PRO A 66 2.60 5.63 3.84
C PRO A 66 1.88 5.78 2.50
N ILE A 67 2.65 5.71 1.41
CA ILE A 67 2.11 5.66 0.05
C ILE A 67 2.33 4.29 -0.56
N ILE A 68 1.47 3.91 -1.50
CA ILE A 68 1.67 2.74 -2.36
C ILE A 68 2.03 3.24 -3.74
N TYR A 69 3.07 2.70 -4.37
CA TYR A 69 3.48 3.05 -5.73
C TYR A 69 3.90 1.82 -6.53
N ARG A 70 3.88 1.94 -7.85
CA ARG A 70 4.31 0.90 -8.78
C ARG A 70 5.61 1.30 -9.46
N GLU A 71 6.47 0.30 -9.64
CA GLU A 71 7.76 0.47 -10.29
C GLU A 71 8.05 -0.70 -11.24
N TYR A 72 8.45 -0.40 -12.47
CA TYR A 72 8.90 -1.40 -13.43
C TYR A 72 10.25 -1.99 -13.03
N TYR A 73 10.42 -3.29 -13.21
CA TYR A 73 11.75 -3.88 -13.20
C TYR A 73 12.57 -3.32 -14.36
N ARG A 74 13.84 -2.99 -14.08
CA ARG A 74 14.71 -2.33 -15.06
C ARG A 74 14.83 -3.18 -16.34
N GLY A 75 14.40 -2.63 -17.47
CA GLY A 75 14.43 -3.32 -18.76
C GLY A 75 13.30 -4.34 -18.98
N SER A 76 12.26 -4.34 -18.14
CA SER A 76 11.09 -5.20 -18.25
C SER A 76 9.79 -4.40 -18.27
N GLN A 77 8.71 -5.01 -18.77
CA GLN A 77 7.34 -4.51 -18.62
C GLN A 77 6.66 -5.03 -17.35
N GLU A 78 7.29 -6.00 -16.67
CA GLU A 78 6.85 -6.43 -15.35
C GLU A 78 7.11 -5.33 -14.32
N TYR A 79 6.21 -5.24 -13.34
CA TYR A 79 6.29 -4.24 -12.29
C TYR A 79 6.06 -4.89 -10.92
N CYS A 80 6.54 -4.20 -9.90
CA CYS A 80 6.27 -4.49 -8.51
C CYS A 80 5.41 -3.38 -7.90
N VAL A 81 4.73 -3.71 -6.81
CA VAL A 81 3.98 -2.77 -5.99
C VAL A 81 4.71 -2.62 -4.67
N LYS A 82 5.03 -1.40 -4.29
CA LYS A 82 5.77 -1.10 -3.06
C LYS A 82 5.00 -0.16 -2.15
N THR A 83 5.12 -0.37 -0.86
CA THR A 83 4.75 0.64 0.16
C THR A 83 5.97 1.45 0.53
N LEU A 84 5.84 2.77 0.58
CA LEU A 84 6.87 3.68 1.05
C LEU A 84 6.34 4.41 2.27
N ASP A 85 6.96 4.19 3.43
CA ASP A 85 6.66 4.89 4.67
C ASP A 85 7.84 5.75 5.08
N ALA A 86 7.60 6.99 5.47
CA ALA A 86 8.63 8.01 5.64
C ALA A 86 8.44 8.81 6.94
N THR A 87 9.55 9.06 7.62
CA THR A 87 9.65 9.88 8.84
C THR A 87 10.67 10.97 8.63
N VAL A 88 10.36 12.18 9.09
CA VAL A 88 11.24 13.35 8.98
C VAL A 88 12.14 13.44 10.20
N ILE A 89 13.43 13.66 9.97
CA ILE A 89 14.46 13.94 10.97
C ILE A 89 14.82 15.42 10.85
N TYR A 90 14.79 16.10 12.00
CA TYR A 90 15.07 17.53 12.11
C TYR A 90 16.46 17.74 12.69
N ASN A 91 17.13 18.80 12.23
CA ASN A 91 18.42 19.22 12.75
C ASN A 91 18.27 19.94 14.10
N SER A 92 19.39 20.41 14.66
CA SER A 92 19.39 21.16 15.93
C SER A 92 18.67 22.51 15.89
N ASN A 93 18.32 23.01 14.70
CA ASN A 93 17.59 24.26 14.48
C ASN A 93 16.09 24.02 14.21
N ASP A 94 15.58 22.80 14.43
CA ASP A 94 14.20 22.37 14.10
C ASP A 94 13.85 22.45 12.60
N GLU A 95 14.86 22.44 11.72
CA GLU A 95 14.67 22.40 10.27
C GLU A 95 14.73 20.96 9.77
N ALA A 96 13.83 20.59 8.86
CA ALA A 96 13.82 19.26 8.27
C ALA A 96 15.10 19.03 7.46
N GLU A 97 15.89 18.03 7.85
CA GLU A 97 17.21 17.75 7.26
C GLU A 97 17.19 16.48 6.41
N ILE A 98 16.61 15.41 6.97
CA ILE A 98 16.61 14.08 6.36
C ILE A 98 15.20 13.51 6.42
N ILE A 99 14.79 12.81 5.37
CA ILE A 99 13.61 11.94 5.37
C ILE A 99 14.10 10.51 5.36
N LEU A 100 13.90 9.80 6.46
CA LEU A 100 14.18 8.37 6.57
C LEU A 100 12.94 7.60 6.12
N ALA A 101 13.08 6.74 5.12
CA ALA A 101 11.98 5.97 4.58
C ALA A 101 12.29 4.47 4.49
N THR A 102 11.23 3.67 4.52
CA THR A 102 11.26 2.23 4.29
C THR A 102 10.40 1.91 3.08
N ALA A 103 10.97 1.19 2.11
CA ALA A 103 10.24 0.69 0.96
C ALA A 103 10.09 -0.83 1.07
N SER A 104 8.87 -1.34 1.05
CA SER A 104 8.58 -2.78 1.16
C SER A 104 7.87 -3.27 -0.09
N ASP A 105 8.30 -4.39 -0.65
CA ASP A 105 7.56 -5.05 -1.74
C ASP A 105 6.29 -5.71 -1.19
N ILE A 106 5.13 -5.29 -1.71
CA ILE A 106 3.81 -5.80 -1.35
C ILE A 106 3.09 -6.45 -2.55
N THR A 107 3.79 -6.75 -3.64
CA THR A 107 3.21 -7.18 -4.92
C THR A 107 2.25 -8.36 -4.73
N VAL A 108 2.67 -9.41 -4.02
CA VAL A 108 1.87 -10.62 -3.77
C VAL A 108 0.57 -10.25 -3.03
N ASN A 109 0.70 -9.63 -1.86
CA ASN A 109 -0.45 -9.24 -1.03
C ASN A 109 -1.39 -8.29 -1.77
N TRP A 110 -0.86 -7.38 -2.59
CA TRP A 110 -1.66 -6.44 -3.38
C TRP A 110 -2.50 -7.16 -4.42
N HIS A 111 -1.93 -8.14 -5.13
CA HIS A 111 -2.69 -8.96 -6.08
C HIS A 111 -3.77 -9.80 -5.40
N GLU A 112 -3.45 -10.44 -4.28
CA GLU A 112 -4.42 -11.20 -3.49
C GLU A 112 -5.58 -10.33 -3.02
N GLN A 113 -5.30 -9.18 -2.42
CA GLN A 113 -6.33 -8.25 -1.97
C GLN A 113 -7.19 -7.71 -3.10
N ASN A 114 -6.60 -7.41 -4.27
CA ASN A 114 -7.37 -6.94 -5.41
C ASN A 114 -8.23 -8.04 -6.03
N SER A 115 -7.73 -9.28 -6.08
CA SER A 115 -8.52 -10.45 -6.50
C SER A 115 -9.73 -10.62 -5.58
N LEU A 116 -9.52 -10.58 -4.26
CA LEU A 116 -10.60 -10.67 -3.27
C LEU A 116 -11.61 -9.51 -3.39
N LYS A 117 -11.15 -8.28 -3.62
CA LYS A 117 -12.04 -7.13 -3.86
C LYS A 117 -12.90 -7.33 -5.11
N GLN A 118 -12.31 -7.79 -6.21
CA GLN A 118 -13.05 -8.07 -7.44
C GLN A 118 -14.06 -9.19 -7.25
N GLN A 119 -13.69 -10.24 -6.51
CA GLN A 119 -14.60 -11.33 -6.17
C GLN A 119 -15.76 -10.84 -5.31
N ALA A 120 -15.50 -10.05 -4.26
CA ALA A 120 -16.53 -9.47 -3.41
C ALA A 120 -17.48 -8.53 -4.17
N GLN A 121 -16.98 -7.76 -5.14
CA GLN A 121 -17.82 -6.91 -5.99
C GLN A 121 -18.73 -7.72 -6.92
N ARG A 122 -18.28 -8.90 -7.36
CA ARG A 122 -19.05 -9.80 -8.24
C ARG A 122 -19.95 -10.77 -7.48
N ASP A 123 -19.73 -10.95 -6.18
CA ASP A 123 -20.52 -11.83 -5.34
C ASP A 123 -21.95 -11.29 -5.19
N SER A 124 -22.92 -12.03 -5.72
CA SER A 124 -24.32 -11.62 -5.77
C SER A 124 -24.90 -11.35 -4.38
N LEU A 125 -24.44 -12.10 -3.36
CA LEU A 125 -24.90 -11.94 -1.99
C LEU A 125 -24.36 -10.63 -1.40
N THR A 126 -23.07 -10.36 -1.57
CA THR A 126 -22.42 -9.11 -1.16
C THR A 126 -23.03 -7.90 -1.86
N HIS A 127 -23.32 -8.02 -3.16
CA HIS A 127 -24.04 -6.98 -3.91
C HIS A 127 -25.44 -6.73 -3.32
N LEU A 128 -26.20 -7.78 -3.05
CA LEU A 128 -27.53 -7.68 -2.42
C LEU A 128 -27.45 -7.05 -1.02
N TYR A 129 -26.48 -7.44 -0.19
CA TYR A 129 -26.25 -6.86 1.14
C TYR A 129 -25.86 -5.38 1.10
N ASN A 130 -25.21 -4.92 0.03
CA ASN A 130 -24.85 -3.51 -0.12
C ASN A 130 -26.04 -2.63 -0.55
N LEU A 131 -27.13 -3.22 -1.04
CA LEU A 131 -28.38 -2.52 -1.36
C LEU A 131 -29.27 -2.41 -0.12
N GLU A 132 -29.83 -1.23 0.14
CA GLU A 132 -30.72 -0.99 1.29
C GLU A 132 -31.96 -1.90 1.26
N ALA A 133 -32.55 -2.09 0.07
CA ALA A 133 -33.65 -3.04 -0.14
C ALA A 133 -33.22 -4.50 0.08
N GLY A 134 -31.99 -4.85 -0.27
CA GLY A 134 -31.47 -6.21 -0.07
C GLY A 134 -31.24 -6.52 1.41
N LYS A 135 -30.73 -5.57 2.20
CA LYS A 135 -30.65 -5.71 3.68
C LYS A 135 -32.01 -6.01 4.29
N TYR A 136 -33.04 -5.26 3.89
CA TYR A 136 -34.41 -5.47 4.37
C TYR A 136 -34.95 -6.87 4.04
N ILE A 137 -34.79 -7.34 2.80
CA ILE A 137 -35.25 -8.67 2.36
C ILE A 137 -34.56 -9.77 3.15
N ILE A 138 -33.25 -9.64 3.36
CA ILE A 138 -32.46 -10.61 4.12
C ILE A 138 -32.88 -10.63 5.59
N ASP A 139 -33.08 -9.48 6.21
CA ASP A 139 -33.54 -9.37 7.60
C ASP A 139 -34.94 -9.97 7.80
N GLU A 140 -35.86 -9.73 6.86
CA GLU A 140 -37.19 -10.37 6.81
C GLU A 140 -37.07 -11.90 6.75
N TYR A 141 -36.21 -12.42 5.87
CA TYR A 141 -35.99 -13.86 5.69
C TYR A 141 -35.41 -14.50 6.97
N ILE A 142 -34.40 -13.88 7.57
CA ILE A 142 -33.79 -14.36 8.83
C ILE A 142 -34.84 -14.36 9.95
N LYS A 143 -35.64 -13.30 10.09
CA LYS A 143 -36.71 -13.21 11.10
C LYS A 143 -37.77 -14.28 10.91
N LYS A 144 -38.20 -14.57 9.67
CA LYS A 144 -39.18 -15.63 9.38
C LYS A 144 -38.64 -17.02 9.70
N ASN A 145 -37.38 -17.30 9.34
CA ASN A 145 -36.79 -18.61 9.56
C ASN A 145 -36.41 -18.85 11.03
N LEU A 146 -35.93 -17.85 11.78
CA LEU A 146 -35.71 -17.95 13.23
C LEU A 146 -37.01 -18.25 14.00
N LYS A 147 -38.15 -17.69 13.56
CA LYS A 147 -39.46 -18.00 14.12
C LYS A 147 -39.91 -19.44 13.80
N ALA A 148 -39.56 -19.95 12.62
CA ALA A 148 -39.83 -21.33 12.24
C ALA A 148 -39.01 -22.31 13.10
N THR A 149 -37.72 -22.06 13.32
CA THR A 149 -36.84 -22.92 14.15
C THR A 149 -37.29 -22.97 15.62
N LYS A 150 -37.78 -21.86 16.18
CA LYS A 150 -38.38 -21.85 17.53
C LYS A 150 -39.68 -22.67 17.63
N ARG A 151 -40.48 -22.73 16.56
CA ARG A 151 -41.69 -23.58 16.52
C ARG A 151 -41.36 -25.07 16.48
N PHE A 152 -40.27 -25.47 15.82
CA PHE A 152 -39.85 -26.89 15.76
C PHE A 152 -39.29 -27.40 17.10
N ASN A 153 -38.70 -26.54 17.94
CA ASN A 153 -38.23 -26.92 19.28
C ASN A 153 -39.33 -26.99 20.35
N CYS A 154 -40.59 -26.62 20.05
CA CYS A 154 -41.73 -26.75 20.97
C CYS A 154 -42.50 -28.07 20.81
N PHE A 155 -42.11 -28.97 19.89
CA PHE A 155 -42.76 -30.27 19.67
C PHE A 155 -41.92 -31.49 20.08
N ARG A 156 -40.88 -31.29 20.91
CA ARG A 156 -40.14 -32.38 21.55
C ARG A 156 -40.47 -32.43 23.05
N TYR A 157 -41.61 -33.01 23.39
CA TYR A 157 -41.90 -33.66 24.68
C TYR A 157 -42.85 -34.82 24.42
#